data_AF-A0A954NXA5-F1
#
_entry.id   AF-A0A954NXA5-F1
#
_cell.length_a   1.000
_cell.length_b   1.000
_cell.length_c   1.000
_cell.angle_alpha   90.00
_cell.angle_beta   90.00
_cell.angle_gamma   90.00
#
_symmetry.space_group_name_H-M   'P 1'
#
loop_
_entity.id
_entity.type
_entity.pdbx_description
1 polymer ?
#
loop_
_entity_poly.entity_id
_entity_poly.type
_entity_poly.pdbx_seq_one_letter_code
_entity_poly.pdbx_strand_id
1 'polypeptide(L)'
;TYGMPFRVWLRLIKEQPVEEEVYLGDIPVMIGGGEFIINGAERVVVSQLHRSPGVDFVMAEETASSERKTQSCRIIPERGSWIELIVTKKDAVAVRIDQSGKFSAMTLLRAMSPLYSTDADIIRLYHETEEMKLSAKTEAASLMDRYVADDVIYPVGHQQSGEILCDAGAQLSEPLVEQLLQSGIKSVQLVKDVRDAVILKTLAEDSTSSHEEALLRIYQRLRPGNPPNLDKASDLFHEKFFDLNRYRLGRVGRFRINRKFAQDVPDDEMTLRPEDFINAIRYLMRLRLGDETAQIDDIDNLGNRRLRTIDELGADEIRKGFLKLRRTVQERMSLKEVDSMTPRTLINPKSVSAAIDFFYGRSELSQVVDQTNPLSMLTHERRLSALGPGGLNRKRAGFEVRDVHISHYGRICPIETPEGTNIGLISSLGIFAKVDDYGF
;
A
#
# COMPACT_ATOMS: atom_id res chain seq x y z
N THR A 1 15.46 -9.94 -33.60
CA THR A 1 14.29 -9.20 -33.10
C THR A 1 14.07 -8.01 -34.01
N TYR A 2 12.82 -7.74 -34.39
CA TYR A 2 12.48 -6.53 -35.13
C TYR A 2 12.26 -5.40 -34.13
N GLY A 3 13.13 -4.39 -34.18
CA GLY A 3 13.12 -3.29 -33.23
C GLY A 3 13.89 -2.09 -33.75
N MET A 4 13.76 -0.97 -33.05
CA MET A 4 14.49 0.27 -33.33
C MET A 4 15.57 0.49 -32.27
N PRO A 5 16.73 1.05 -32.65
CA PRO A 5 17.78 1.35 -31.70
C PRO A 5 17.33 2.44 -30.72
N PHE A 6 17.32 2.12 -29.44
CA PHE A 6 17.01 3.06 -28.38
C PHE A 6 18.27 3.80 -27.97
N ARG A 7 18.32 5.08 -28.34
CA ARG A 7 19.43 5.98 -28.03
C ARG A 7 18.92 7.15 -27.21
N VAL A 8 19.73 7.59 -26.25
CA VAL A 8 19.41 8.71 -25.36
C VAL A 8 20.55 9.71 -25.39
N TRP A 9 20.21 10.99 -25.52
CA TRP A 9 21.15 12.09 -25.43
C TRP A 9 21.40 12.43 -23.96
N LEU A 10 22.67 12.45 -23.55
CA LEU A 10 23.04 12.62 -22.15
C LEU A 10 24.13 13.67 -22.00
N ARG A 11 23.98 14.49 -20.96
CA ARG A 11 24.96 15.51 -20.57
C ARG A 11 25.56 15.14 -19.21
N LEU A 12 26.87 14.95 -19.17
CA LEU A 12 27.62 14.86 -17.92
C LEU A 12 28.06 16.27 -17.50
N ILE A 13 27.59 16.71 -16.34
CA ILE A 13 27.93 18.03 -15.79
C ILE A 13 29.24 17.89 -15.01
N LYS A 14 30.29 18.53 -15.53
CA LYS A 14 31.60 18.77 -14.90
C LYS A 14 32.09 20.17 -15.32
N GLU A 15 33.30 20.58 -14.94
CA GLU A 15 33.84 21.91 -15.32
C GLU A 15 33.74 22.17 -16.83
N GLN A 16 34.02 21.15 -17.65
CA GLN A 16 33.72 21.12 -19.08
C GLN A 16 32.64 20.08 -19.38
N PRO A 17 31.39 20.49 -19.63
CA PRO A 17 30.29 19.56 -19.91
C PRO A 17 30.58 18.68 -21.11
N VAL A 18 30.25 17.39 -21.00
CA VAL A 18 30.38 16.42 -22.10
C VAL A 18 29.00 15.91 -22.46
N GLU A 19 28.66 16.00 -23.74
CA GLU A 19 27.40 15.51 -24.29
C GLU A 19 27.65 14.39 -25.29
N GLU A 20 26.94 13.28 -25.11
CA GLU A 20 27.07 12.13 -26.00
C GLU A 20 25.72 11.43 -26.17
N GLU A 21 25.48 10.92 -27.38
CA GLU A 21 24.44 9.93 -27.63
C GLU A 21 24.91 8.56 -27.15
N VAL A 22 24.08 7.91 -26.31
CA VAL A 22 24.35 6.56 -25.78
C VAL A 22 23.24 5.61 -26.21
N TYR A 23 23.65 4.49 -26.82
CA TYR A 23 22.76 3.38 -27.15
C TYR A 23 22.47 2.53 -25.91
N LEU A 24 21.20 2.19 -25.67
CA LEU A 24 20.72 1.45 -24.50
C LEU A 24 20.16 0.05 -24.82
N GLY A 25 19.99 -0.27 -26.11
CA GLY A 25 19.38 -1.52 -26.57
C GLY A 25 18.45 -1.29 -27.76
N ASP A 26 17.83 -2.34 -28.27
CA ASP A 26 16.79 -2.25 -29.29
C ASP A 26 15.41 -2.39 -28.64
N ILE A 27 14.50 -1.46 -28.91
CA ILE A 27 13.10 -1.56 -28.47
C ILE A 27 12.31 -2.29 -29.56
N PRO A 28 11.68 -3.44 -29.26
CA PRO A 28 10.78 -4.11 -30.20
C PRO A 28 9.66 -3.19 -30.65
N VAL A 29 9.42 -3.14 -31.96
CA VAL A 29 8.35 -2.33 -32.56
C VAL A 29 7.14 -3.20 -32.79
N MET A 30 5.98 -2.67 -32.42
CA MET A 30 4.69 -3.30 -32.67
C MET A 30 4.37 -3.28 -34.17
N ILE A 31 3.96 -4.42 -34.72
CA ILE A 31 3.54 -4.59 -36.10
C ILE A 31 2.05 -4.94 -36.13
N GLY A 32 1.31 -4.38 -37.10
CA GLY A 32 -0.09 -4.73 -37.33
C GLY A 32 -1.00 -4.45 -36.14
N GLY A 33 -1.64 -5.50 -35.61
CA GLY A 33 -2.69 -5.48 -34.58
C GLY A 33 -2.22 -5.57 -33.12
N GLY A 34 -0.92 -5.72 -32.86
CA GLY A 34 -0.39 -5.89 -31.50
C GLY A 34 0.81 -6.81 -31.35
N GLU A 35 1.48 -7.14 -32.44
CA GLU A 35 2.45 -8.23 -32.50
C GLU A 35 3.89 -7.73 -32.53
N PHE A 36 4.82 -8.58 -32.08
CA PHE A 36 6.24 -8.29 -32.00
C PHE A 36 7.05 -9.45 -32.57
N ILE A 37 8.05 -9.17 -33.41
CA ILE A 37 8.97 -10.21 -33.90
C ILE A 37 10.15 -10.30 -32.94
N ILE A 38 10.14 -11.32 -32.07
CA ILE A 38 11.21 -11.57 -31.10
C ILE A 38 11.95 -12.83 -31.50
N ASN A 39 13.27 -12.71 -31.76
CA ASN A 39 14.10 -13.84 -32.23
C ASN A 39 13.54 -14.59 -33.46
N GLY A 40 12.84 -13.88 -34.34
CA GLY A 40 12.27 -14.45 -35.58
C GLY A 40 10.89 -15.08 -35.41
N ALA A 41 10.34 -15.14 -34.19
CA ALA A 41 8.97 -15.59 -33.93
C ALA A 41 8.04 -14.41 -33.65
N GLU A 42 6.80 -14.48 -34.16
CA GLU A 42 5.73 -13.54 -33.83
C GLU A 42 5.18 -13.82 -32.43
N ARG A 43 5.14 -12.77 -31.62
CA ARG A 43 4.69 -12.82 -30.23
C ARG A 43 3.70 -11.71 -29.94
N VAL A 44 2.74 -12.01 -29.07
CA VAL A 44 1.76 -11.05 -28.57
C VAL A 44 1.92 -10.91 -27.06
N VAL A 45 1.77 -9.69 -26.57
CA VAL A 45 1.79 -9.40 -25.14
C VAL A 45 0.35 -9.30 -24.66
N VAL A 46 -0.06 -10.30 -23.87
CA VAL A 46 -1.43 -10.41 -23.35
C VAL A 46 -1.66 -9.36 -22.25
N SER A 47 -2.80 -8.67 -22.31
CA SER A 47 -3.15 -7.66 -21.31
C SER A 47 -3.44 -8.32 -19.96
N GLN A 48 -2.97 -7.70 -18.87
CA GLN A 48 -3.05 -8.31 -17.54
C GLN A 48 -4.19 -7.71 -16.72
N LEU A 49 -5.12 -8.55 -16.25
CA LEU A 49 -6.12 -8.15 -15.27
C LEU A 49 -5.58 -8.36 -13.86
N HIS A 50 -5.48 -7.30 -13.07
CA HIS A 50 -4.97 -7.34 -11.70
C HIS A 50 -5.86 -6.54 -10.76
N ARG A 51 -5.64 -6.65 -9.45
CA ARG A 51 -6.34 -5.82 -8.47
C ARG A 51 -5.90 -4.37 -8.63
N SER A 52 -6.87 -3.47 -8.75
CA SER A 52 -6.60 -2.05 -8.89
C SER A 52 -5.95 -1.48 -7.62
N PRO A 53 -5.00 -0.54 -7.73
CA PRO A 53 -4.48 0.17 -6.58
C PRO A 53 -5.59 0.88 -5.81
N GLY A 54 -5.47 1.02 -4.50
CA GLY A 54 -6.46 1.69 -3.65
C GLY A 54 -6.57 1.05 -2.27
N VAL A 55 -7.78 1.08 -1.73
CA VAL A 55 -8.12 0.50 -0.43
C VAL A 55 -9.27 -0.48 -0.58
N ASP A 56 -9.10 -1.69 -0.07
CA ASP A 56 -10.11 -2.75 -0.09
C ASP A 56 -10.42 -3.21 1.33
N PHE A 57 -11.70 -3.25 1.69
CA PHE A 57 -12.17 -3.81 2.97
C PHE A 57 -12.69 -5.22 2.77
N VAL A 58 -12.05 -6.19 3.39
CA VAL A 58 -12.33 -7.62 3.15
C VAL A 58 -12.42 -8.36 4.48
N MET A 59 -13.16 -9.47 4.50
CA MET A 59 -13.11 -10.38 5.64
C MET A 59 -11.79 -11.14 5.60
N ALA A 60 -11.05 -11.13 6.71
CA ALA A 60 -9.80 -11.83 6.82
C ALA A 60 -10.05 -13.35 6.69
N GLU A 61 -9.36 -13.99 5.76
CA GLU A 61 -9.33 -15.45 5.64
C GLU A 61 -8.58 -16.04 6.85
N GLU A 62 -9.23 -16.95 7.58
CA GLU A 62 -8.64 -17.61 8.74
C GLU A 62 -7.84 -18.88 8.36
N THR A 63 -6.70 -19.06 9.02
CA THR A 63 -6.15 -20.39 9.29
C THR A 63 -7.10 -21.17 10.20
N ALA A 64 -7.93 -22.03 9.62
CA ALA A 64 -8.58 -23.28 10.09
C ALA A 64 -9.12 -23.46 11.54
N SER A 65 -8.91 -22.57 12.51
CA SER A 65 -9.11 -22.88 13.95
C SER A 65 -9.96 -21.88 14.74
N SER A 66 -10.77 -21.05 14.08
CA SER A 66 -11.65 -20.09 14.77
C SER A 66 -12.88 -19.84 13.92
N GLU A 67 -14.00 -19.53 14.58
CA GLU A 67 -15.32 -19.33 13.95
C GLU A 67 -15.62 -17.85 13.71
N ARG A 68 -14.79 -16.93 14.22
CA ARG A 68 -15.04 -15.48 14.16
C ARG A 68 -14.28 -14.83 13.00
N LYS A 69 -14.98 -14.63 11.88
CA LYS A 69 -14.48 -13.83 10.75
C LYS A 69 -14.13 -12.43 11.24
N THR A 70 -12.84 -12.06 11.10
CA THR A 70 -12.35 -10.72 11.45
C THR A 70 -12.31 -9.85 10.21
N GLN A 71 -12.48 -8.54 10.37
CA GLN A 71 -12.41 -7.60 9.26
C GLN A 71 -10.97 -7.15 9.04
N SER A 72 -10.64 -6.87 7.79
CA SER A 72 -9.34 -6.38 7.40
C SER A 72 -9.47 -5.30 6.32
N CYS A 73 -8.47 -4.44 6.27
CA CYS A 73 -8.34 -3.40 5.26
C CYS A 73 -6.96 -3.53 4.59
N ARG A 74 -6.94 -3.58 3.27
CA ARG A 74 -5.72 -3.68 2.47
C ARG A 74 -5.53 -2.40 1.68
N ILE A 75 -4.41 -1.73 1.90
CA ILE A 75 -3.97 -0.58 1.12
C ILE A 75 -2.95 -1.10 0.11
N ILE A 76 -3.34 -1.09 -1.16
CA ILE A 76 -2.59 -1.63 -2.28
C ILE A 76 -2.08 -0.45 -3.13
N PRO A 77 -0.78 -0.14 -3.12
CA PRO A 77 -0.24 0.86 -4.02
C PRO A 77 -0.09 0.30 -5.45
N GLU A 78 -0.07 1.18 -6.44
CA GLU A 78 0.40 0.85 -7.81
C GLU A 78 1.82 0.30 -7.75
N ARG A 79 2.62 0.84 -6.84
CA ARG A 79 3.97 0.41 -6.59
C ARG A 79 4.39 0.67 -5.16
N GLY A 80 5.03 -0.32 -4.54
CA GLY A 80 5.61 -0.19 -3.21
C GLY A 80 5.09 -1.29 -2.30
N SER A 81 5.19 -1.04 -1.00
CA SER A 81 4.82 -2.03 0.01
C SER A 81 3.32 -2.03 0.28
N TRP A 82 2.76 -3.22 0.42
CA TRP A 82 1.37 -3.39 0.80
C TRP A 82 1.22 -3.19 2.30
N ILE A 83 0.13 -2.52 2.70
CA ILE A 83 -0.21 -2.33 4.11
C ILE A 83 -1.53 -3.07 4.37
N GLU A 84 -1.51 -4.00 5.30
CA GLU A 84 -2.68 -4.79 5.69
C GLU A 84 -3.01 -4.50 7.16
N LEU A 85 -4.18 -3.91 7.40
CA LEU A 85 -4.78 -3.70 8.71
C LEU A 85 -5.69 -4.87 9.04
N ILE A 86 -5.53 -5.47 10.21
CA ILE A 86 -6.26 -6.66 10.65
C ILE A 86 -6.74 -6.43 12.07
N VAL A 87 -8.04 -6.60 12.30
CA VAL A 87 -8.57 -6.70 13.66
C VAL A 87 -8.19 -8.07 14.22
N THR A 88 -7.40 -8.08 15.30
CA THR A 88 -6.98 -9.32 15.96
C THR A 88 -8.12 -9.88 16.82
N LYS A 89 -7.98 -11.14 17.24
CA LYS A 89 -8.93 -11.79 18.17
C LYS A 89 -9.02 -11.12 19.54
N LYS A 90 -8.01 -10.32 19.91
CA LYS A 90 -7.97 -9.54 21.14
C LYS A 90 -8.66 -8.18 21.02
N ASP A 91 -9.34 -7.92 19.90
CA ASP A 91 -9.95 -6.63 19.57
C ASP A 91 -8.93 -5.49 19.51
N ALA A 92 -7.77 -5.73 18.90
CA ALA A 92 -6.78 -4.70 18.61
C ALA A 92 -6.52 -4.62 17.09
N VAL A 93 -6.19 -3.43 16.58
CA VAL A 93 -5.83 -3.25 15.16
C VAL A 93 -4.33 -3.48 15.01
N ALA A 94 -3.99 -4.58 14.37
CA ALA A 94 -2.63 -4.85 13.96
C ALA A 94 -2.41 -4.47 12.50
N VAL A 95 -1.22 -3.97 12.19
CA VAL A 95 -0.75 -3.73 10.83
C VAL A 95 0.34 -4.72 10.44
N ARG A 96 0.34 -5.08 9.16
CA ARG A 96 1.38 -5.86 8.50
C ARG A 96 1.85 -5.08 7.27
N ILE A 97 3.16 -5.03 7.07
CA ILE A 97 3.78 -4.42 5.90
C ILE A 97 4.40 -5.56 5.07
N ASP A 98 3.93 -5.76 3.84
CA ASP A 98 4.33 -6.88 2.99
C ASP A 98 4.25 -8.23 3.73
N GLN A 99 5.37 -8.95 3.84
CA GLN A 99 5.48 -10.24 4.53
C GLN A 99 6.06 -10.11 5.95
N SER A 100 6.08 -8.91 6.52
CA SER A 100 6.59 -8.70 7.89
C SER A 100 5.67 -9.30 8.95
N GLY A 101 6.20 -9.44 10.18
CA GLY A 101 5.36 -9.71 11.35
C GLY A 101 4.33 -8.60 11.60
N LYS A 102 3.22 -8.94 12.27
CA LYS A 102 2.14 -8.02 12.68
C LYS A 102 2.57 -7.15 13.87
N PHE A 103 2.30 -5.85 13.86
CA PHE A 103 2.51 -4.92 14.99
C PHE A 103 1.32 -4.00 15.18
N SER A 104 1.29 -3.19 16.24
CA SER A 104 0.21 -2.21 16.45
C SER A 104 0.11 -1.24 15.27
N ALA A 105 -1.12 -0.99 14.80
CA ALA A 105 -1.38 0.02 13.79
C ALA A 105 -1.04 1.43 14.29
N MET A 106 -1.10 1.66 15.60
CA MET A 106 -0.77 2.95 16.21
C MET A 106 0.73 3.26 16.07
N THR A 107 1.61 2.26 16.23
CA THR A 107 3.05 2.44 15.94
C THR A 107 3.28 2.95 14.51
N LEU A 108 2.53 2.46 13.51
CA LEU A 108 2.68 2.95 12.14
C LEU A 108 2.15 4.38 12.00
N LEU A 109 0.99 4.69 12.61
CA LEU A 109 0.44 6.04 12.59
C LEU A 109 1.40 7.06 13.22
N ARG A 110 1.97 6.73 14.38
CA ARG A 110 2.99 7.56 15.05
C ARG A 110 4.19 7.80 14.15
N ALA A 111 4.66 6.78 13.43
CA ALA A 111 5.77 6.92 12.49
C ALA A 111 5.43 7.72 11.22
N MET A 112 4.16 7.73 10.79
CA MET A 112 3.73 8.48 9.59
C MET A 112 3.68 9.99 9.81
N SER A 113 3.37 10.47 11.01
CA SER A 113 3.28 11.91 11.30
C SER A 113 3.62 12.21 12.76
N PRO A 114 4.51 13.19 13.02
CA PRO A 114 4.76 13.71 14.37
C PRO A 114 3.50 14.28 15.04
N LEU A 115 2.50 14.73 14.26
CA LEU A 115 1.25 15.31 14.78
C LEU A 115 0.35 14.27 15.47
N TYR A 116 0.53 12.99 15.18
CA TYR A 116 -0.27 11.89 15.72
C TYR A 116 0.61 10.94 16.52
N SER A 117 1.54 11.55 17.28
CA SER A 117 2.59 10.82 17.98
C SER A 117 2.25 10.49 19.42
N THR A 118 1.36 11.23 20.08
CA THR A 118 0.95 11.00 21.47
C THR A 118 -0.34 10.18 21.55
N ASP A 119 -0.53 9.48 22.66
CA ASP A 119 -1.72 8.66 22.92
C ASP A 119 -2.97 9.54 22.97
N ALA A 120 -2.86 10.73 23.56
CA ALA A 120 -3.93 11.71 23.62
C ALA A 120 -4.39 12.18 22.23
N ASP A 121 -3.44 12.48 21.34
CA ASP A 121 -3.75 12.88 19.97
C ASP A 121 -4.48 11.75 19.22
N ILE A 122 -4.02 10.51 19.40
CA ILE A 122 -4.66 9.33 18.79
C ILE A 122 -6.08 9.14 19.32
N ILE A 123 -6.30 9.25 20.64
CA ILE A 123 -7.63 9.11 21.23
C ILE A 123 -8.58 10.18 20.69
N ARG A 124 -8.11 11.44 20.61
CA ARG A 124 -8.88 12.56 20.05
C ARG A 124 -9.23 12.39 18.56
N LEU A 125 -8.48 11.60 17.79
CA LEU A 125 -8.77 11.33 16.38
C LEU A 125 -9.95 10.37 16.15
N TYR A 126 -10.12 9.40 17.05
CA TYR A 126 -11.09 8.31 16.89
C TYR A 126 -12.27 8.41 17.84
N HIS A 127 -12.14 9.14 18.94
CA HIS A 127 -13.16 9.27 19.98
C HIS A 127 -13.47 10.74 20.28
N GLU A 128 -14.76 11.02 20.50
CA GLU A 128 -15.18 12.32 21.03
C GLU A 128 -14.76 12.43 22.50
N THR A 129 -14.12 13.55 22.83
CA THR A 129 -13.63 13.84 24.18
C THR A 129 -14.44 14.98 24.80
N GLU A 130 -14.70 14.86 26.09
CA GLU A 130 -15.42 15.86 26.89
C GLU A 130 -14.54 16.27 28.07
N GLU A 131 -14.42 17.58 28.31
CA GLU A 131 -13.74 18.08 29.50
C GLU A 131 -14.72 18.13 30.67
N MET A 132 -14.47 17.31 31.70
CA MET A 132 -15.27 17.29 32.92
C MET A 132 -14.54 18.05 34.03
N LYS A 133 -15.22 19.04 34.63
CA LYS A 133 -14.72 19.74 35.81
C LYS A 133 -14.93 18.90 37.06
N LEU A 134 -13.84 18.66 37.80
CA LEU A 134 -13.87 17.94 39.06
C LEU A 134 -14.11 18.92 40.20
N SER A 135 -15.05 18.60 41.07
CA SER A 135 -15.37 19.34 42.29
C SER A 135 -15.53 18.37 43.45
N ALA A 136 -15.45 18.85 44.70
CA ALA A 136 -15.70 18.02 45.88
C ALA A 136 -17.12 17.43 45.94
N LYS A 137 -18.03 17.83 45.04
CA LYS A 137 -19.39 17.31 44.89
C LYS A 137 -19.57 16.39 43.67
N THR A 138 -18.52 16.14 42.88
CA THR A 138 -18.62 15.26 41.72
C THR A 138 -18.80 13.81 42.19
N GLU A 139 -19.88 13.17 41.75
CA GLU A 139 -20.19 11.79 42.12
C GLU A 139 -19.19 10.83 41.48
N ALA A 140 -18.53 9.99 42.29
CA ALA A 140 -17.59 8.97 41.81
C ALA A 140 -18.23 8.03 40.77
N ALA A 141 -19.52 7.74 40.92
CA ALA A 141 -20.29 6.92 39.98
C ALA A 141 -20.36 7.49 38.55
N SER A 142 -20.23 8.81 38.38
CA SER A 142 -20.25 9.44 37.05
C SER A 142 -18.95 9.25 36.26
N LEU A 143 -17.85 8.93 36.95
CA LEU A 143 -16.51 8.76 36.41
C LEU A 143 -16.12 7.29 36.19
N MET A 144 -16.80 6.37 36.86
CA MET A 144 -16.53 4.93 36.75
C MET A 144 -16.73 4.44 35.31
N ASP A 145 -15.88 3.50 34.91
CA ASP A 145 -15.88 2.84 33.59
C ASP A 145 -15.65 3.76 32.37
N ARG A 146 -15.34 5.04 32.61
CA ARG A 146 -14.89 5.95 31.56
C ARG A 146 -13.41 5.81 31.31
N TYR A 147 -12.99 6.21 30.12
CA TYR A 147 -11.58 6.21 29.71
C TYR A 147 -11.04 7.61 29.74
N VAL A 148 -9.80 7.74 30.20
CA VAL A 148 -9.08 9.01 30.22
C VAL A 148 -8.54 9.31 28.82
N ALA A 149 -8.71 10.53 28.34
CA ALA A 149 -8.28 10.91 26.99
C ALA A 149 -6.86 11.50 26.93
N ASP A 150 -6.30 11.96 28.05
CA ASP A 150 -4.97 12.57 28.13
C ASP A 150 -4.27 12.12 29.42
N ASP A 151 -2.94 12.21 29.46
CA ASP A 151 -2.18 11.84 30.66
C ASP A 151 -2.54 12.76 31.82
N VAL A 152 -2.95 12.18 32.94
CA VAL A 152 -3.32 12.95 34.13
C VAL A 152 -2.13 12.99 35.07
N ILE A 153 -1.58 14.19 35.26
CA ILE A 153 -0.39 14.43 36.10
C ILE A 153 -0.82 15.02 37.44
N TYR A 154 -0.14 14.63 38.52
CA TYR A 154 -0.37 15.26 39.83
C TYR A 154 -0.11 16.78 39.79
N PRO A 155 -0.99 17.60 40.39
CA PRO A 155 -0.87 19.04 40.33
C PRO A 155 0.35 19.57 41.09
N VAL A 156 0.84 20.72 40.65
CA VAL A 156 1.99 21.42 41.24
C VAL A 156 1.68 21.77 42.69
N GLY A 157 2.28 21.04 43.64
CA GLY A 157 2.03 21.18 45.08
C GLY A 157 1.68 19.89 45.82
N HIS A 158 1.47 18.77 45.11
CA HIS A 158 1.28 17.43 45.72
C HIS A 158 2.63 16.77 46.06
N GLN A 159 2.66 15.82 47.01
CA GLN A 159 3.90 15.11 47.40
C GLN A 159 4.55 14.33 46.24
N GLN A 160 3.74 13.94 45.25
CA GLN A 160 4.13 13.23 44.02
C GLN A 160 4.02 14.11 42.77
N SER A 161 4.15 15.44 42.93
CA SER A 161 4.07 16.41 41.83
C SER A 161 5.01 16.03 40.69
N GLY A 162 4.47 15.85 39.48
CA GLY A 162 5.21 15.46 38.28
C GLY A 162 5.15 13.97 37.94
N GLU A 163 4.59 13.12 38.80
CA GLU A 163 4.26 11.73 38.46
C GLU A 163 2.95 11.65 37.68
N ILE A 164 2.88 10.72 36.72
CA ILE A 164 1.65 10.40 35.98
C ILE A 164 0.76 9.57 36.91
N LEU A 165 -0.44 10.07 37.16
CA LEU A 165 -1.46 9.40 37.98
C LEU A 165 -2.21 8.35 37.15
N CYS A 166 -2.59 8.72 35.92
CA CYS A 166 -3.24 7.83 34.95
C CYS A 166 -2.66 8.08 33.56
N ASP A 167 -2.26 7.01 32.87
CA ASP A 167 -1.90 7.07 31.45
C ASP A 167 -3.13 7.31 30.58
N ALA A 168 -2.93 7.97 29.43
CA ALA A 168 -3.96 8.14 28.41
C ALA A 168 -4.48 6.78 27.92
N GLY A 169 -5.81 6.65 27.83
CA GLY A 169 -6.48 5.41 27.46
C GLY A 169 -6.67 4.41 28.60
N ALA A 170 -6.27 4.73 29.83
CA ALA A 170 -6.60 3.92 31.01
C ALA A 170 -8.10 4.00 31.34
N GLN A 171 -8.67 2.86 31.74
CA GLN A 171 -10.04 2.80 32.28
C GLN A 171 -10.04 3.23 33.75
N LEU A 172 -10.97 4.12 34.10
CA LEU A 172 -11.13 4.59 35.47
C LEU A 172 -11.76 3.50 36.34
N SER A 173 -10.92 2.87 37.15
CA SER A 173 -11.32 1.97 38.22
C SER A 173 -11.61 2.73 39.51
N GLU A 174 -12.40 2.14 40.41
CA GLU A 174 -12.73 2.71 41.73
C GLU A 174 -11.51 3.29 42.49
N PRO A 175 -10.36 2.60 42.62
CA PRO A 175 -9.19 3.18 43.31
C PRO A 175 -8.58 4.38 42.56
N LEU A 176 -8.59 4.39 41.22
CA LEU A 176 -8.08 5.52 40.43
C LEU A 176 -8.99 6.74 40.58
N VAL A 177 -10.31 6.54 40.66
CA VAL A 177 -11.27 7.63 40.87
C VAL A 177 -11.08 8.27 42.25
N GLU A 178 -10.84 7.47 43.29
CA GLU A 178 -10.54 7.99 44.63
C GLU A 178 -9.25 8.80 44.65
N GLN A 179 -8.19 8.30 44.01
CA GLN A 179 -6.92 9.02 43.88
C GLN A 179 -7.07 10.32 43.09
N LEU A 180 -7.85 10.32 42.02
CA LEU A 180 -8.17 11.52 41.23
C LEU A 180 -8.87 12.59 42.07
N LEU A 181 -9.86 12.21 42.87
CA LEU A 181 -10.57 13.16 43.74
C LEU A 181 -9.67 13.69 44.88
N GLN A 182 -8.80 12.85 45.44
CA GLN A 182 -7.83 13.24 46.48
C GLN A 182 -6.73 14.16 45.94
N SER A 183 -6.32 13.98 44.69
CA SER A 183 -5.26 14.77 44.06
C SER A 183 -5.61 16.26 43.87
N GLY A 184 -6.89 16.62 43.90
CA GLY A 184 -7.35 18.01 43.79
C GLY A 184 -7.28 18.60 42.37
N ILE A 185 -7.24 17.76 41.34
CA ILE A 185 -7.23 18.17 39.93
C ILE A 185 -8.55 18.86 39.56
N LYS A 186 -8.47 19.93 38.75
CA LYS A 186 -9.62 20.80 38.44
C LYS A 186 -10.46 20.33 37.25
N SER A 187 -9.85 19.71 36.25
CA SER A 187 -10.54 19.15 35.09
C SER A 187 -9.79 17.94 34.54
N VAL A 188 -10.55 17.00 33.98
CA VAL A 188 -10.02 15.81 33.31
C VAL A 188 -10.74 15.67 31.97
N GLN A 189 -9.99 15.34 30.92
CA GLN A 189 -10.56 15.00 29.62
C GLN A 189 -10.93 13.52 29.60
N LEU A 190 -12.21 13.24 29.37
CA LEU A 190 -12.77 11.90 29.35
C LEU A 190 -13.29 11.58 27.96
N VAL A 191 -13.24 10.31 27.58
CA VAL A 191 -13.90 9.83 26.37
C VAL A 191 -15.40 9.77 26.65
N LYS A 192 -16.20 10.48 25.84
CA LYS A 192 -17.63 10.67 26.07
C LYS A 192 -18.44 9.39 25.89
N ASP A 193 -18.23 8.69 24.78
CA ASP A 193 -18.91 7.44 24.43
C ASP A 193 -17.94 6.44 23.77
N VAL A 194 -17.60 5.36 24.48
CA VAL A 194 -16.81 4.26 23.91
C VAL A 194 -17.75 3.26 23.24
N ARG A 195 -18.12 3.52 21.99
CA ARG A 195 -18.88 2.57 21.16
C ARG A 195 -18.07 1.31 20.86
N ASP A 196 -16.76 1.47 20.66
CA ASP A 196 -15.82 0.38 20.44
C ASP A 196 -14.47 0.69 21.09
N ALA A 197 -14.01 -0.21 21.97
CA ALA A 197 -12.76 -0.04 22.71
C ALA A 197 -11.52 -0.50 21.93
N VAL A 198 -11.65 -0.79 20.63
CA VAL A 198 -10.55 -1.34 19.82
C VAL A 198 -9.33 -0.47 19.81
N ILE A 199 -9.48 0.85 19.60
CA ILE A 199 -8.34 1.75 19.55
C ILE A 199 -7.65 1.83 20.92
N LEU A 200 -8.42 1.89 22.00
CA LEU A 200 -7.91 1.90 23.37
C LEU A 200 -7.15 0.60 23.71
N LYS A 201 -7.69 -0.57 23.33
CA LYS A 201 -6.98 -1.85 23.43
C LYS A 201 -5.73 -1.91 22.56
N THR A 202 -5.76 -1.27 21.38
CA THR A 202 -4.62 -1.21 20.47
C THR A 202 -3.51 -0.33 21.02
N LEU A 203 -3.84 0.76 21.72
CA LEU A 203 -2.91 1.61 22.45
C LEU A 203 -2.30 0.85 23.64
N ALA A 204 -3.10 0.09 24.39
CA ALA A 204 -2.60 -0.75 25.49
C ALA A 204 -1.65 -1.87 25.03
N GLU A 205 -1.81 -2.39 23.80
CA GLU A 205 -0.86 -3.32 23.17
C GLU A 205 0.28 -2.62 22.43
N ASP A 206 0.17 -1.29 22.22
CA ASP A 206 1.24 -0.51 21.64
C ASP A 206 2.38 -0.38 22.65
N SER A 207 3.57 -0.39 22.12
CA SER A 207 4.82 -0.47 22.86
C SER A 207 5.70 0.74 22.60
N THR A 208 5.14 1.73 21.93
CA THR A 208 5.81 2.95 21.51
C THR A 208 4.96 4.14 21.92
N SER A 209 5.59 5.15 22.50
CA SER A 209 4.89 6.34 23.01
C SER A 209 5.25 7.61 22.24
N SER A 210 6.23 7.54 21.33
CA SER A 210 6.71 8.69 20.56
C SER A 210 6.94 8.38 19.09
N HIS A 211 7.02 9.44 18.27
CA HIS A 211 7.36 9.34 16.84
C HIS A 211 8.73 8.67 16.61
N GLU A 212 9.73 9.07 17.40
CA GLU A 212 11.10 8.58 17.30
C GLU A 212 11.20 7.08 17.64
N GLU A 213 10.54 6.68 18.73
CA GLU A 213 10.53 5.28 19.17
C GLU A 213 9.78 4.39 18.17
N ALA A 214 8.69 4.89 17.59
CA ALA A 214 7.96 4.21 16.52
C ALA A 214 8.83 3.98 15.28
N LEU A 215 9.59 4.99 14.83
CA LEU A 215 10.54 4.85 13.72
C LEU A 215 11.61 3.79 14.02
N LEU A 216 12.21 3.81 15.21
CA LEU A 216 13.22 2.83 15.61
C LEU A 216 12.66 1.41 15.61
N ARG A 217 11.45 1.23 16.15
CA ARG A 217 10.80 -0.09 16.21
C ARG A 217 10.48 -0.64 14.83
N ILE A 218 10.00 0.21 13.92
CA ILE A 218 9.77 -0.17 12.51
C ILE A 218 11.10 -0.51 11.83
N TYR A 219 12.17 0.27 12.07
CA TYR A 219 13.49 0.01 11.51
C TYR A 219 14.05 -1.34 11.95
N GLN A 220 14.01 -1.64 13.25
CA GLN A 220 14.45 -2.94 13.80
C GLN A 220 13.70 -4.11 13.17
N ARG A 221 12.40 -3.93 12.89
CA ARG A 221 11.55 -4.95 12.30
C ARG A 221 11.81 -5.16 10.81
N LEU A 222 12.06 -4.09 10.07
CA LEU A 222 12.37 -4.16 8.64
C LEU A 222 13.79 -4.67 8.39
N ARG A 223 14.72 -4.41 9.31
CA ARG A 223 16.13 -4.80 9.21
C ARG A 223 16.63 -5.45 10.51
N PRO A 224 16.24 -6.71 10.79
CA PRO A 224 16.71 -7.41 11.98
C PRO A 224 18.24 -7.53 11.96
N GLY A 225 18.89 -7.18 13.07
CA GLY A 225 20.34 -7.32 13.25
C GLY A 225 21.18 -6.06 12.97
N ASN A 226 20.60 -4.98 12.43
CA ASN A 226 21.30 -3.69 12.35
C ASN A 226 21.03 -2.86 13.61
N PRO A 227 22.05 -2.18 14.19
CA PRO A 227 21.82 -1.28 15.31
C PRO A 227 20.87 -0.15 14.88
N PRO A 228 19.83 0.13 15.67
CA PRO A 228 18.87 1.17 15.34
C PRO A 228 19.51 2.55 15.52
N ASN A 229 19.37 3.40 14.51
CA ASN A 229 19.76 4.82 14.57
C ASN A 229 18.58 5.64 14.04
N LEU A 230 18.22 6.73 14.72
CA LEU A 230 17.10 7.58 14.39
C LEU A 230 17.20 8.14 12.97
N ASP A 231 18.35 8.66 12.58
CA ASP A 231 18.54 9.25 11.24
C ASP A 231 18.29 8.22 10.14
N LYS A 232 18.91 7.04 10.30
CA LYS A 232 18.75 5.93 9.34
C LYS A 232 17.33 5.36 9.34
N ALA A 233 16.64 5.40 10.48
CA ALA A 233 15.27 4.94 10.60
C ALA A 233 14.29 5.89 9.90
N SER A 234 14.48 7.21 10.11
CA SER A 234 13.73 8.26 9.43
C SER A 234 13.94 8.20 7.92
N ASP A 235 15.19 8.12 7.46
CA ASP A 235 15.52 8.01 6.04
C ASP A 235 14.89 6.77 5.41
N LEU A 236 14.99 5.61 6.07
CA LEU A 236 14.39 4.37 5.58
C LEU A 236 12.86 4.49 5.47
N PHE A 237 12.21 5.09 6.47
CA PHE A 237 10.77 5.26 6.48
C PHE A 237 10.31 6.19 5.37
N HIS A 238 10.99 7.32 5.21
CA HIS A 238 10.72 8.29 4.15
C HIS A 238 10.91 7.69 2.76
N GLU A 239 12.02 6.98 2.54
CA GLU A 239 12.28 6.29 1.28
C GLU A 239 11.22 5.22 0.96
N LYS A 240 10.60 4.63 1.99
CA LYS A 240 9.67 3.50 1.81
C LYS A 240 8.23 3.92 1.57
N PHE A 241 7.77 5.05 2.12
CA PHE A 241 6.37 5.48 2.04
C PHE A 241 6.15 6.85 1.38
N PHE A 242 7.15 7.73 1.40
CA PHE A 242 7.04 9.10 0.88
C PHE A 242 7.86 9.35 -0.39
N ASP A 243 8.84 8.51 -0.75
CA ASP A 243 9.56 8.62 -2.03
C ASP A 243 8.73 8.05 -3.20
N LEU A 244 8.32 8.92 -4.11
CA LEU A 244 7.59 8.60 -5.34
C LEU A 244 8.25 7.52 -6.21
N ASN A 245 9.58 7.39 -6.17
CA ASN A 245 10.29 6.38 -6.95
C ASN A 245 10.04 4.97 -6.43
N ARG A 246 9.81 4.84 -5.11
CA ARG A 246 9.64 3.57 -4.40
C ARG A 246 8.19 3.27 -4.05
N TYR A 247 7.45 4.28 -3.59
CA TYR A 247 6.05 4.18 -3.22
C TYR A 247 5.19 5.11 -4.08
N ARG A 248 4.17 4.55 -4.73
CA ARG A 248 3.25 5.28 -5.59
C ARG A 248 1.88 4.62 -5.49
N LEU A 249 0.88 5.33 -5.01
CA LEU A 249 -0.53 4.92 -5.07
C LEU A 249 -1.05 4.95 -6.50
N GLY A 250 -0.55 5.89 -7.30
CA GLY A 250 -1.02 6.11 -8.67
C GLY A 250 -2.29 6.94 -8.71
N ARG A 251 -2.62 7.45 -9.91
CA ARG A 251 -3.85 8.24 -10.13
C ARG A 251 -5.10 7.42 -9.78
N VAL A 252 -5.11 6.14 -10.17
CA VAL A 252 -6.20 5.21 -9.89
C VAL A 252 -6.33 4.95 -8.38
N GLY A 253 -5.21 4.73 -7.69
CA GLY A 253 -5.23 4.47 -6.24
C GLY A 253 -5.73 5.68 -5.47
N ARG A 254 -5.29 6.88 -5.83
CA ARG A 254 -5.76 8.14 -5.25
C ARG A 254 -7.25 8.34 -5.52
N PHE A 255 -7.69 8.16 -6.75
CA PHE A 255 -9.11 8.23 -7.14
C PHE A 255 -9.99 7.27 -6.32
N ARG A 256 -9.57 6.00 -6.14
CA ARG A 256 -10.32 5.01 -5.36
C ARG A 256 -10.38 5.38 -3.88
N ILE A 257 -9.27 5.82 -3.28
CA ILE A 257 -9.23 6.27 -1.88
C ILE A 257 -10.14 7.48 -1.67
N ASN A 258 -10.02 8.50 -2.52
CA ASN A 258 -10.83 9.71 -2.48
C ASN A 258 -12.32 9.38 -2.58
N ARG A 259 -12.70 8.51 -3.52
CA ARG A 259 -14.09 8.07 -3.70
C ARG A 259 -14.60 7.26 -2.50
N LYS A 260 -13.75 6.42 -1.89
CA LYS A 260 -14.15 5.57 -0.75
C LYS A 260 -14.35 6.37 0.54
N PHE A 261 -13.50 7.37 0.78
CA PHE A 261 -13.53 8.17 2.00
C PHE A 261 -14.17 9.55 1.83
N ALA A 262 -14.71 9.85 0.63
CA ALA A 262 -15.26 11.15 0.27
C ALA A 262 -14.28 12.31 0.54
N GLN A 263 -13.01 12.13 0.15
CA GLN A 263 -11.97 13.14 0.26
C GLN A 263 -11.81 13.89 -1.08
N ASP A 264 -11.49 15.19 -1.00
CA ASP A 264 -11.20 16.05 -2.15
C ASP A 264 -9.71 16.35 -2.22
N VAL A 265 -8.90 15.33 -2.54
CA VAL A 265 -7.45 15.44 -2.68
C VAL A 265 -7.09 15.38 -4.16
N PRO A 266 -6.21 16.25 -4.69
CA PRO A 266 -5.82 16.19 -6.09
C PRO A 266 -5.25 14.83 -6.51
N ASP A 267 -5.54 14.40 -7.73
CA ASP A 267 -5.04 13.13 -8.30
C ASP A 267 -3.50 13.09 -8.46
N ASP A 268 -2.86 14.26 -8.38
CA ASP A 268 -1.40 14.44 -8.44
C ASP A 268 -0.70 13.99 -7.15
N GLU A 269 -1.44 13.85 -6.05
CA GLU A 269 -0.92 13.36 -4.77
C GLU A 269 -0.78 11.84 -4.80
N MET A 270 0.41 11.38 -5.20
CA MET A 270 0.67 9.96 -5.47
C MET A 270 1.26 9.18 -4.28
N THR A 271 1.50 9.80 -3.13
CA THR A 271 1.97 9.15 -1.89
C THR A 271 0.84 8.91 -0.91
N LEU A 272 0.98 7.95 0.00
CA LEU A 272 0.00 7.71 1.07
C LEU A 272 0.11 8.80 2.14
N ARG A 273 -1.00 9.51 2.41
CA ARG A 273 -1.05 10.51 3.47
C ARG A 273 -1.39 9.87 4.82
N PRO A 274 -0.94 10.44 5.94
CA PRO A 274 -1.37 10.00 7.28
C PRO A 274 -2.90 10.02 7.44
N GLU A 275 -3.56 11.02 6.86
CA GLU A 275 -5.03 11.14 6.86
C GLU A 275 -5.73 9.98 6.15
N ASP A 276 -5.15 9.47 5.04
CA ASP A 276 -5.71 8.32 4.32
C ASP A 276 -5.68 7.07 5.22
N PHE A 277 -4.60 6.90 5.99
CA PHE A 277 -4.45 5.79 6.92
C PHE A 277 -5.43 5.90 8.11
N ILE A 278 -5.62 7.12 8.65
CA ILE A 278 -6.62 7.39 9.69
C ILE A 278 -8.03 7.07 9.19
N ASN A 279 -8.37 7.52 7.98
CA ASN A 279 -9.68 7.25 7.39
C ASN A 279 -9.90 5.76 7.10
N ALA A 280 -8.85 5.02 6.72
CA ALA A 280 -8.90 3.58 6.58
C ALA A 280 -9.23 2.87 7.91
N ILE A 281 -8.60 3.27 9.01
CA ILE A 281 -8.91 2.74 10.36
C ILE A 281 -10.33 3.12 10.77
N ARG A 282 -10.75 4.38 10.53
CA ARG A 282 -12.10 4.85 10.84
C ARG A 282 -13.17 4.06 10.09
N TYR A 283 -12.96 3.77 8.81
CA TYR A 283 -13.88 2.95 8.03
C TYR A 283 -13.90 1.50 8.52
N LEU A 284 -12.74 0.94 8.91
CA LEU A 284 -12.65 -0.39 9.52
C LEU A 284 -13.45 -0.46 10.84
N MET A 285 -13.42 0.59 11.66
CA MET A 285 -14.24 0.68 12.88
C MET A 285 -15.74 0.72 12.58
N ARG A 286 -16.15 1.51 11.57
CA ARG A 286 -17.57 1.55 11.13
C ARG A 286 -18.05 0.18 10.65
N LEU A 287 -17.21 -0.51 9.88
CA LEU A 287 -17.49 -1.87 9.41
C LEU A 287 -17.66 -2.84 10.58
N ARG A 288 -16.85 -2.70 11.63
CA ARG A 288 -16.94 -3.50 12.86
C ARG A 288 -18.21 -3.24 13.65
N LEU A 289 -18.63 -1.99 13.75
CA LEU A 289 -19.87 -1.60 14.40
C LEU A 289 -21.12 -2.03 13.63
N GLY A 290 -20.98 -2.51 12.38
CA GLY A 290 -22.10 -2.87 11.54
C GLY A 290 -22.90 -1.67 11.04
N ASP A 291 -22.24 -0.52 10.90
CA ASP A 291 -22.84 0.70 10.35
C ASP A 291 -23.26 0.48 8.89
N GLU A 292 -24.49 0.87 8.53
CA GLU A 292 -25.04 0.72 7.17
C GLU A 292 -24.21 1.45 6.10
N THR A 293 -23.47 2.49 6.51
CA THR A 293 -22.57 3.25 5.63
C THR A 293 -21.29 2.52 5.25
N ALA A 294 -20.95 1.44 5.95
CA ALA A 294 -19.72 0.68 5.72
C ALA A 294 -20.02 -0.74 5.24
N GLN A 295 -19.57 -1.05 4.03
CA GLN A 295 -19.72 -2.37 3.42
C GLN A 295 -18.36 -2.97 3.06
N ILE A 296 -18.33 -4.31 3.06
CA ILE A 296 -17.21 -5.12 2.56
C ILE A 296 -17.13 -4.93 1.05
N ASP A 297 -15.92 -4.76 0.54
CA ASP A 297 -15.66 -4.63 -0.88
C ASP A 297 -15.64 -6.00 -1.56
N ASP A 298 -16.35 -6.08 -2.68
CA ASP A 298 -16.27 -7.20 -3.60
C ASP A 298 -15.04 -7.05 -4.50
N ILE A 299 -14.03 -7.87 -4.25
CA ILE A 299 -12.73 -7.82 -4.92
C ILE A 299 -12.82 -8.31 -6.38
N ASP A 300 -13.84 -9.07 -6.71
CA ASP A 300 -14.01 -9.70 -8.03
C ASP A 300 -14.80 -8.79 -8.99
N ASN A 301 -15.45 -7.76 -8.46
CA ASN A 301 -16.05 -6.69 -9.25
C ASN A 301 -14.99 -6.02 -10.14
N LEU A 302 -15.31 -5.85 -11.43
CA LEU A 302 -14.42 -5.17 -12.38
C LEU A 302 -14.13 -3.72 -11.99
N GLY A 303 -14.96 -3.05 -11.19
CA GLY A 303 -14.61 -1.75 -10.62
C GLY A 303 -13.40 -1.76 -9.67
N ASN A 304 -13.01 -2.95 -9.19
CA ASN A 304 -11.85 -3.17 -8.33
C ASN A 304 -10.72 -3.92 -9.05
N ARG A 305 -10.91 -4.31 -10.32
CA ARG A 305 -9.91 -4.96 -11.16
C ARG A 305 -9.56 -4.10 -12.35
N ARG A 306 -8.26 -3.91 -12.57
CA ARG A 306 -7.73 -3.03 -13.60
C ARG A 306 -6.98 -3.82 -14.64
N LEU A 307 -7.13 -3.44 -15.90
CA LEU A 307 -6.33 -3.95 -17.00
C LEU A 307 -5.03 -3.15 -17.09
N ARG A 308 -3.89 -3.85 -17.10
CA ARG A 308 -2.59 -3.26 -17.47
C ARG A 308 -2.34 -3.54 -18.93
N THR A 309 -2.15 -2.45 -19.65
CA THR A 309 -1.77 -2.42 -21.05
C THR A 309 -0.26 -2.63 -21.20
N ILE A 310 0.17 -2.85 -22.45
CA ILE A 310 1.55 -3.21 -22.80
C ILE A 310 2.54 -2.10 -22.44
N ASP A 311 2.14 -0.85 -22.62
CA ASP A 311 2.92 0.34 -22.27
C ASP A 311 3.22 0.38 -20.77
N GLU A 312 2.26 0.12 -19.90
CA GLU A 312 2.47 0.10 -18.45
C GLU A 312 3.34 -1.07 -17.97
N LEU A 313 3.10 -2.25 -18.54
CA LEU A 313 3.86 -3.46 -18.21
C LEU A 313 5.31 -3.32 -18.69
N GLY A 314 5.50 -2.87 -19.93
CA GLY A 314 6.82 -2.63 -20.52
C GLY A 314 7.57 -1.50 -19.82
N ALA A 315 6.90 -0.38 -19.54
CA ALA A 315 7.51 0.75 -18.84
C ALA A 315 7.97 0.37 -17.43
N ASP A 316 7.19 -0.44 -16.68
CA ASP A 316 7.61 -0.86 -15.34
C ASP A 316 8.84 -1.77 -15.35
N GLU A 317 8.93 -2.71 -16.31
CA GLU A 317 10.12 -3.55 -16.47
C GLU A 317 11.36 -2.76 -16.94
N ILE A 318 11.20 -1.89 -17.93
CA ILE A 318 12.28 -1.03 -18.42
C ILE A 318 12.76 -0.08 -17.30
N ARG A 319 11.83 0.46 -16.49
CA ARG A 319 12.16 1.27 -15.32
C ARG A 319 12.99 0.51 -14.29
N LYS A 320 12.72 -0.78 -14.05
CA LYS A 320 13.59 -1.63 -13.20
C LYS A 320 15.00 -1.72 -13.78
N GLY A 321 15.13 -1.79 -15.11
CA GLY A 321 16.40 -1.68 -15.83
C GLY A 321 17.13 -0.35 -15.54
N PHE A 322 16.42 0.77 -15.64
CA PHE A 322 16.95 2.10 -15.32
C PHE A 322 17.35 2.26 -13.84
N LEU A 323 16.59 1.69 -12.90
CA LEU A 323 16.96 1.73 -11.48
C LEU A 323 18.25 0.96 -11.18
N LYS A 324 18.48 -0.17 -11.86
CA LYS A 324 19.75 -0.90 -11.80
C LYS A 324 20.87 -0.08 -12.43
N LEU A 325 20.63 0.52 -13.59
CA LEU A 325 21.59 1.40 -14.25
C LEU A 325 22.00 2.57 -13.35
N ARG A 326 21.03 3.22 -12.68
CA ARG A 326 21.27 4.31 -11.73
C ARG A 326 22.29 3.91 -10.65
N ARG A 327 22.10 2.74 -10.02
CA ARG A 327 23.01 2.24 -8.98
C ARG A 327 24.42 2.01 -9.53
N THR A 328 24.52 1.32 -10.67
CA THR A 328 25.81 1.05 -11.31
C THR A 328 26.53 2.35 -11.74
N VAL A 329 25.79 3.35 -12.21
CA VAL A 329 26.37 4.66 -12.56
C VAL A 329 26.85 5.39 -11.31
N GLN A 330 26.05 5.42 -10.24
CA GLN A 330 26.44 6.04 -8.96
C GLN A 330 27.72 5.41 -8.40
N GLU A 331 27.81 4.08 -8.39
CA GLU A 331 29.01 3.35 -7.96
C GLU A 331 30.25 3.69 -8.82
N ARG A 332 30.08 3.75 -10.15
CA ARG A 332 31.17 4.09 -11.08
C ARG A 332 31.63 5.54 -10.96
N MET A 333 30.71 6.46 -10.70
CA MET A 333 31.04 7.87 -10.47
C MET A 333 31.86 8.06 -9.19
N SER A 334 31.63 7.25 -8.15
CA SER A 334 32.42 7.32 -6.91
C SER A 334 33.83 6.72 -7.03
N LEU A 335 34.07 5.83 -7.99
CA LEU A 335 35.33 5.09 -8.12
C LEU A 335 36.33 5.68 -9.14
N LYS A 336 35.85 6.41 -10.15
CA LYS A 336 36.68 6.93 -11.24
C LYS A 336 37.09 8.38 -11.01
N GLU A 337 38.17 8.80 -11.64
CA GLU A 337 38.60 10.20 -11.68
C GLU A 337 37.74 11.01 -12.66
N VAL A 338 37.36 12.23 -12.26
CA VAL A 338 36.37 13.11 -12.94
C VAL A 338 36.76 13.45 -14.38
N ASP A 339 38.05 13.62 -14.67
CA ASP A 339 38.51 14.09 -15.98
C ASP A 339 38.30 13.06 -17.09
N SER A 340 38.46 11.77 -16.76
CA SER A 340 38.30 10.66 -17.71
C SER A 340 36.85 10.20 -17.91
N MET A 341 35.89 10.79 -17.17
CA MET A 341 34.49 10.37 -17.24
C MET A 341 33.79 10.92 -18.50
N THR A 342 33.10 10.02 -19.19
CA THR A 342 32.17 10.32 -20.28
C THR A 342 30.85 9.56 -20.08
N PRO A 343 29.70 10.05 -20.58
CA PRO A 343 28.44 9.33 -20.51
C PRO A 343 28.52 7.87 -21.01
N ARG A 344 29.21 7.63 -22.13
CA ARG A 344 29.40 6.27 -22.69
C ARG A 344 30.18 5.33 -21.77
N THR A 345 31.16 5.83 -21.02
CA THR A 345 31.97 5.00 -20.11
C THR A 345 31.28 4.71 -18.78
N LEU A 346 30.34 5.56 -18.37
CA LEU A 346 29.55 5.39 -17.16
C LEU A 346 28.39 4.41 -17.38
N ILE A 347 27.73 4.49 -18.52
CA ILE A 347 26.50 3.73 -18.78
C ILE A 347 26.78 2.34 -19.31
N ASN A 348 26.13 1.36 -18.69
CA ASN A 348 26.11 -0.01 -19.18
C ASN A 348 24.76 -0.30 -19.85
N PRO A 349 24.70 -0.43 -21.19
CA PRO A 349 23.45 -0.71 -21.89
C PRO A 349 22.83 -2.06 -21.49
N LYS A 350 23.66 -3.04 -21.06
CA LYS A 350 23.18 -4.39 -20.73
C LYS A 350 22.09 -4.40 -19.67
N SER A 351 22.10 -3.45 -18.73
CA SER A 351 21.11 -3.39 -17.65
C SER A 351 19.70 -3.06 -18.17
N VAL A 352 19.61 -2.21 -19.20
CA VAL A 352 18.35 -1.80 -19.82
C VAL A 352 17.96 -2.79 -20.92
N SER A 353 18.90 -3.16 -21.80
CA SER A 353 18.64 -4.12 -22.88
C SER A 353 18.18 -5.48 -22.33
N ALA A 354 18.78 -5.98 -21.26
CA ALA A 354 18.36 -7.23 -20.64
C ALA A 354 16.96 -7.16 -20.03
N ALA A 355 16.51 -5.98 -19.57
CA ALA A 355 15.14 -5.79 -19.09
C ALA A 355 14.13 -5.81 -20.24
N ILE A 356 14.48 -5.19 -21.37
CA ILE A 356 13.68 -5.24 -22.61
C ILE A 356 13.57 -6.68 -23.13
N ASP A 357 14.71 -7.37 -23.26
CA ASP A 357 14.77 -8.76 -23.73
C ASP A 357 14.02 -9.71 -22.80
N PHE A 358 14.07 -9.46 -21.49
CA PHE A 358 13.33 -10.23 -20.51
C PHE A 358 11.82 -10.06 -20.70
N PHE A 359 11.33 -8.81 -20.80
CA PHE A 359 9.91 -8.53 -20.94
C PHE A 359 9.33 -9.13 -22.23
N TYR A 360 9.93 -8.86 -23.39
CA TYR A 360 9.40 -9.35 -24.66
C TYR A 360 9.76 -10.81 -24.95
N GLY A 361 10.83 -11.35 -24.37
CA GLY A 361 11.30 -12.70 -24.66
C GLY A 361 10.86 -13.76 -23.65
N ARG A 362 10.85 -13.42 -22.35
CA ARG A 362 10.72 -14.40 -21.25
C ARG A 362 9.52 -14.18 -20.33
N SER A 363 8.84 -13.03 -20.43
CA SER A 363 7.64 -12.76 -19.64
C SER A 363 6.56 -13.80 -19.93
N GLU A 364 5.83 -14.21 -18.90
CA GLU A 364 4.66 -15.10 -19.02
C GLU A 364 3.55 -14.50 -19.87
N LEU A 365 3.51 -13.16 -19.96
CA LEU A 365 2.54 -12.41 -20.76
C LEU A 365 2.96 -12.30 -22.23
N SER A 366 4.24 -12.50 -22.57
CA SER A 366 4.73 -12.51 -23.94
C SER A 366 4.67 -13.92 -24.52
N GLN A 367 3.62 -14.20 -25.28
CA GLN A 367 3.30 -15.53 -25.80
C GLN A 367 3.53 -15.58 -27.30
N VAL A 368 3.86 -16.77 -27.83
CA VAL A 368 3.90 -16.98 -29.28
C VAL A 368 2.47 -16.86 -29.81
N VAL A 369 2.28 -16.10 -30.89
CA VAL A 369 0.95 -15.88 -31.47
C VAL A 369 0.33 -17.21 -31.91
N ASP A 370 -0.98 -17.35 -31.74
CA ASP A 370 -1.70 -18.52 -32.26
C ASP A 370 -2.09 -18.24 -33.71
N GLN A 371 -1.29 -18.77 -34.63
CA GLN A 371 -1.42 -18.54 -36.08
C GLN A 371 -2.27 -19.62 -36.78
N THR A 372 -3.05 -20.41 -36.03
CA THR A 372 -3.85 -21.49 -36.62
C THR A 372 -4.85 -20.97 -37.67
N ASN A 373 -5.48 -19.83 -37.39
CA ASN A 373 -6.37 -19.13 -38.32
C ASN A 373 -6.51 -17.64 -37.89
N PRO A 374 -7.06 -16.76 -38.75
CA PRO A 374 -7.18 -15.33 -38.43
C PRO A 374 -8.02 -15.03 -37.17
N LEU A 375 -9.01 -15.88 -36.85
CA LEU A 375 -9.82 -15.70 -35.65
C LEU A 375 -8.99 -15.99 -34.38
N SER A 376 -8.19 -17.06 -34.38
CA SER A 376 -7.26 -17.39 -33.28
C SER A 376 -6.30 -16.25 -32.99
N MET A 377 -5.75 -15.62 -34.04
CA MET A 377 -4.84 -14.48 -33.92
C MET A 377 -5.55 -13.28 -33.26
N LEU A 378 -6.71 -12.86 -33.78
CA LEU A 378 -7.50 -11.76 -33.23
C LEU A 378 -7.97 -12.01 -31.79
N THR A 379 -8.40 -13.23 -31.47
CA THR A 379 -8.78 -13.62 -30.11
C THR A 379 -7.57 -13.57 -29.17
N HIS A 380 -6.38 -13.96 -29.64
CA HIS A 380 -5.18 -13.93 -28.81
C HIS A 380 -4.73 -12.50 -28.49
N GLU A 381 -4.81 -11.58 -29.45
CA GLU A 381 -4.54 -10.15 -29.23
C GLU A 381 -5.50 -9.52 -28.21
N ARG A 382 -6.77 -9.95 -28.20
CA ARG A 382 -7.82 -9.46 -27.29
C ARG A 382 -7.95 -10.23 -25.98
N ARG A 383 -6.97 -11.10 -25.68
CA ARG A 383 -6.96 -11.93 -24.49
C ARG A 383 -6.61 -11.11 -23.25
N LEU A 384 -7.28 -11.44 -22.16
CA LEU A 384 -7.04 -10.91 -20.81
C LEU A 384 -6.51 -12.06 -19.94
N SER A 385 -5.48 -11.80 -19.17
CA SER A 385 -4.87 -12.78 -18.27
C SER A 385 -4.83 -12.25 -16.84
N ALA A 386 -5.40 -13.00 -15.90
CA ALA A 386 -5.23 -12.75 -14.47
C ALA A 386 -3.88 -13.26 -13.92
N LEU A 387 -3.11 -13.96 -14.77
CA LEU A 387 -1.79 -14.52 -14.43
C LEU A 387 -0.67 -13.50 -14.65
N GLY A 388 0.54 -13.81 -14.19
CA GLY A 388 1.73 -13.00 -14.41
C GLY A 388 2.16 -12.19 -13.17
N PRO A 389 3.15 -11.29 -13.34
CA PRO A 389 3.76 -10.57 -12.23
C PRO A 389 2.74 -9.67 -11.53
N GLY A 390 2.60 -9.81 -10.20
CA GLY A 390 1.62 -9.06 -9.41
C GLY A 390 0.17 -9.54 -9.56
N GLY A 391 -0.09 -10.51 -10.44
CA GLY A 391 -1.38 -11.17 -10.61
C GLY A 391 -1.51 -12.42 -9.74
N LEU A 392 -2.43 -13.28 -10.13
CA LEU A 392 -2.73 -14.54 -9.45
C LEU A 392 -1.84 -15.67 -9.97
N ASN A 393 -1.61 -16.65 -9.11
CA ASN A 393 -0.98 -17.91 -9.49
C ASN A 393 -2.05 -19.00 -9.60
N ARG A 394 -1.93 -19.90 -10.58
CA ARG A 394 -2.87 -21.01 -10.83
C ARG A 394 -3.21 -21.82 -9.58
N LYS A 395 -2.22 -22.06 -8.70
CA LYS A 395 -2.39 -22.84 -7.46
C LYS A 395 -3.05 -22.05 -6.32
N ARG A 396 -2.98 -20.71 -6.37
CA ARG A 396 -3.53 -19.81 -5.34
C ARG A 396 -4.91 -19.26 -5.71
N ALA A 397 -5.29 -19.35 -6.98
CA ALA A 397 -6.59 -18.91 -7.44
C ALA A 397 -7.68 -19.88 -6.98
N GLY A 398 -8.48 -19.45 -6.02
CA GLY A 398 -9.67 -20.14 -5.54
C GLY A 398 -10.81 -20.17 -6.56
N PHE A 399 -11.95 -20.71 -6.14
CA PHE A 399 -13.14 -20.81 -6.97
C PHE A 399 -13.75 -19.44 -7.29
N GLU A 400 -13.85 -18.55 -6.31
CA GLU A 400 -14.49 -17.22 -6.42
C GLU A 400 -13.93 -16.39 -7.58
N VAL A 401 -12.60 -16.33 -7.69
CA VAL A 401 -11.92 -15.56 -8.74
C VAL A 401 -12.12 -16.15 -10.15
N ARG A 402 -12.41 -17.45 -10.24
CA ARG A 402 -12.61 -18.14 -11.54
C ARG A 402 -14.05 -18.05 -12.02
N ASP A 403 -14.98 -17.67 -11.14
CA ASP A 403 -16.40 -17.63 -11.46
C ASP A 403 -16.75 -16.40 -12.31
N VAL A 404 -17.91 -16.46 -12.97
CA VAL A 404 -18.42 -15.36 -13.77
C VAL A 404 -19.10 -14.35 -12.86
N HIS A 405 -18.50 -13.17 -12.72
CA HIS A 405 -19.08 -12.08 -11.95
C HIS A 405 -20.10 -11.27 -12.78
N ILE A 406 -21.13 -10.72 -12.13
CA ILE A 406 -22.19 -9.93 -12.79
C ILE A 406 -21.61 -8.73 -13.55
N SER A 407 -20.54 -8.12 -13.02
CA SER A 407 -19.88 -6.98 -13.67
C SER A 407 -19.25 -7.34 -15.03
N HIS A 408 -19.01 -8.62 -15.32
CA HIS A 408 -18.48 -9.07 -16.62
C HIS A 408 -19.44 -8.78 -17.78
N TYR A 409 -20.73 -8.60 -17.50
CA TYR A 409 -21.74 -8.35 -18.52
C TYR A 409 -21.34 -7.19 -19.45
N GLY A 410 -21.25 -7.48 -20.75
CA GLY A 410 -20.86 -6.52 -21.79
C GLY A 410 -19.37 -6.13 -21.82
N ARG A 411 -18.55 -6.62 -20.88
CA ARG A 411 -17.12 -6.25 -20.72
C ARG A 411 -16.19 -7.41 -21.02
N ILE A 412 -16.44 -8.57 -20.42
CA ILE A 412 -15.65 -9.80 -20.58
C ILE A 412 -16.59 -10.90 -21.08
N CYS A 413 -16.13 -11.68 -22.05
CA CYS A 413 -16.88 -12.82 -22.55
C CYS A 413 -16.99 -13.91 -21.46
N PRO A 414 -18.20 -14.30 -21.02
CA PRO A 414 -18.37 -15.32 -19.98
C PRO A 414 -18.17 -16.75 -20.50
N ILE A 415 -18.13 -16.94 -21.82
CA ILE A 415 -18.06 -18.25 -22.47
C ILE A 415 -16.63 -18.57 -22.91
N GLU A 416 -15.91 -17.58 -23.45
CA GLU A 416 -14.59 -17.78 -24.05
C GLU A 416 -13.49 -17.76 -22.98
N THR A 417 -13.24 -18.94 -22.40
CA THR A 417 -12.14 -19.24 -21.49
C THR A 417 -11.58 -20.63 -21.82
N PRO A 418 -10.27 -20.87 -21.71
CA PRO A 418 -9.73 -22.22 -21.83
C PRO A 418 -10.26 -23.11 -20.71
N GLU A 419 -10.54 -24.37 -21.03
CA GLU A 419 -10.91 -25.40 -20.05
C GLU A 419 -9.70 -25.84 -19.21
N GLY A 420 -9.97 -26.55 -18.11
CA GLY A 420 -8.95 -27.12 -17.24
C GLY A 420 -8.34 -26.09 -16.27
N THR A 421 -7.02 -26.16 -16.04
CA THR A 421 -6.39 -25.42 -14.93
C THR A 421 -6.44 -23.89 -15.08
N ASN A 422 -6.67 -23.38 -16.29
CA ASN A 422 -6.72 -21.94 -16.59
C ASN A 422 -8.14 -21.38 -16.68
N ILE A 423 -9.18 -22.18 -16.42
CA ILE A 423 -10.57 -21.72 -16.46
C ILE A 423 -10.78 -20.50 -15.55
N GLY A 424 -11.38 -19.45 -16.11
CA GLY A 424 -11.66 -18.18 -15.42
C GLY A 424 -10.44 -17.28 -15.18
N LEU A 425 -9.22 -17.76 -15.44
CA LEU A 425 -7.98 -16.99 -15.29
C LEU A 425 -7.51 -16.35 -16.59
N ILE A 426 -8.00 -16.87 -17.71
CA ILE A 426 -7.81 -16.32 -19.04
C ILE A 426 -9.19 -16.07 -19.61
N SER A 427 -9.44 -14.87 -20.08
CA SER A 427 -10.74 -14.48 -20.62
C SER A 427 -10.56 -13.64 -21.87
N SER A 428 -11.63 -13.46 -22.63
CA SER A 428 -11.65 -12.66 -23.85
C SER A 428 -12.40 -11.35 -23.61
N LEU A 429 -11.93 -10.26 -24.20
CA LEU A 429 -12.59 -8.96 -24.14
C LEU A 429 -13.93 -9.02 -24.90
N GLY A 430 -14.99 -8.43 -24.34
CA GLY A 430 -16.28 -8.29 -25.02
C GLY A 430 -16.14 -7.52 -26.35
N ILE A 431 -17.07 -7.75 -27.28
CA ILE A 431 -17.00 -7.21 -28.66
C ILE A 431 -16.92 -5.67 -28.65
N PHE A 432 -17.79 -5.01 -27.88
CA PHE A 432 -17.88 -3.56 -27.79
C PHE A 432 -17.17 -2.97 -26.56
N ALA A 433 -16.50 -3.80 -25.77
CA ALA A 433 -15.81 -3.35 -24.58
C ALA A 433 -14.58 -2.51 -24.96
N LYS A 434 -14.36 -1.46 -24.17
CA LYS A 434 -13.22 -0.55 -24.28
C LYS A 434 -12.66 -0.32 -22.89
N VAL A 435 -11.38 0.03 -22.86
CA VAL A 435 -10.66 0.38 -21.64
C VAL A 435 -10.74 1.88 -21.45
N ASP A 436 -11.06 2.35 -20.25
CA ASP A 436 -11.04 3.77 -19.93
C ASP A 436 -9.62 4.31 -19.64
N ASP A 437 -9.50 5.63 -19.44
CA ASP A 437 -8.21 6.28 -19.15
C ASP A 437 -7.57 5.81 -17.83
N TYR A 438 -8.36 5.21 -16.93
CA TYR A 438 -7.91 4.66 -15.66
C TYR A 438 -7.58 3.17 -15.76
N GLY A 439 -7.84 2.51 -16.88
CA GLY A 439 -7.58 1.08 -17.10
C GLY A 439 -8.69 0.14 -16.65
N PHE A 440 -9.94 0.61 -16.50
CA PHE A 440 -11.12 -0.22 -16.18
C PHE A 440 -11.90 -0.67 -17.42
#